data_AF-S8E621-F1
#
_entry.id   AF-S8E621-F1
#
_cell.length_a   1.000
_cell.length_b   1.000
_cell.length_c   1.000
_cell.angle_alpha   90.00
_cell.angle_beta   90.00
_cell.angle_gamma   90.00
#
_symmetry.space_group_name_H-M   'P 1'
#
loop_
_entity.id
_entity.type
_entity.pdbx_description
1 polymer ?
#
loop_
_entity_poly.entity_id
_entity_poly.type
_entity_poly.pdbx_seq_one_letter_code
_entity_poly.pdbx_strand_id
1 'polypeptide(L)'
;KSSQILCRKEKERGSKFRYKVIEITPPPKNLGTRCFPSNLQCGESVTIEGEAYTISAVTHRYQLRRGKYEASEKILDVLSTGRYLLNMYLETLLNK
;
A
#
# COMPACT_ATOMS: atom_id res chain seq x y z
N LYS A 1 14.21 5.23 2.45
CA LYS A 1 14.36 4.83 1.03
C LYS A 1 12.97 4.94 0.42
N SER A 2 12.76 5.67 -0.68
CA SER A 2 11.44 5.79 -1.29
C SER A 2 11.26 4.70 -2.36
N SER A 3 10.21 3.89 -2.25
CA SER A 3 9.89 2.89 -3.26
C SER A 3 9.24 3.54 -4.48
N GLN A 4 9.84 3.34 -5.66
CA GLN A 4 9.35 3.85 -6.94
C GLN A 4 8.54 2.79 -7.69
N ILE A 5 7.65 3.24 -8.58
CA ILE A 5 6.80 2.38 -9.41
C ILE A 5 7.68 1.62 -10.41
N LEU A 6 7.61 0.28 -10.36
CA LEU A 6 8.55 -0.61 -11.04
C LEU A 6 8.08 -1.12 -12.41
N CYS A 7 7.01 -0.59 -12.99
CA CYS A 7 6.29 -1.17 -14.13
C CYS A 7 7.17 -1.42 -15.39
N ARG A 8 7.82 -2.59 -15.50
CA ARG A 8 8.27 -3.18 -16.76
C ARG A 8 7.26 -4.25 -17.19
N LYS A 9 6.81 -4.20 -18.44
CA LYS A 9 5.88 -5.18 -19.04
C LYS A 9 6.52 -6.57 -19.03
N GLU A 10 6.11 -7.47 -18.13
CA GLU A 10 6.47 -8.89 -18.22
C GLU A 10 5.23 -9.75 -18.00
N LYS A 11 4.86 -10.50 -19.05
CA LYS A 11 3.53 -11.03 -19.35
C LYS A 11 3.04 -12.18 -18.46
N GLU A 12 3.82 -12.71 -17.51
CA GLU A 12 3.40 -13.93 -16.76
C GLU A 12 3.71 -13.91 -15.25
N ARG A 13 4.53 -12.98 -14.75
CA ARG A 13 4.82 -12.82 -13.30
C ARG A 13 4.04 -11.65 -12.66
N GLY A 14 3.18 -10.98 -13.44
CA GLY A 14 2.63 -9.65 -13.16
C GLY A 14 1.68 -9.51 -11.97
N SER A 15 1.14 -10.60 -11.40
CA SER A 15 0.27 -10.52 -10.21
C SER A 15 1.05 -10.26 -8.91
N LYS A 16 2.30 -10.73 -8.82
CA LYS A 16 3.06 -10.66 -7.55
C LYS A 16 3.40 -9.24 -7.10
N PHE A 17 3.45 -8.29 -8.01
CA PHE A 17 3.89 -6.93 -7.74
C PHE A 17 2.75 -5.91 -7.78
N ARG A 18 1.52 -6.34 -8.07
CA ARG A 18 0.40 -5.45 -8.35
C ARG A 18 -0.43 -5.20 -7.09
N TYR A 19 -0.57 -3.94 -6.70
CA TYR A 19 -1.32 -3.50 -5.52
C TYR A 19 -2.44 -2.54 -5.93
N LYS A 20 -3.64 -2.72 -5.37
CA LYS A 20 -4.70 -1.71 -5.38
C LYS A 20 -4.35 -0.69 -4.30
N VAL A 21 -4.11 0.56 -4.69
CA VAL A 21 -3.68 1.61 -3.76
C VAL A 21 -4.88 2.45 -3.36
N ILE A 22 -5.09 2.60 -2.06
CA ILE A 22 -6.21 3.37 -1.51
C ILE A 22 -5.64 4.41 -0.53
N GLU A 23 -5.95 5.68 -0.77
CA GLU A 23 -5.79 6.71 0.25
C GLU A 23 -6.92 6.55 1.27
N ILE A 24 -6.57 6.21 2.51
CA ILE A 24 -7.56 5.89 3.56
C ILE A 24 -8.10 7.12 4.29
N THR A 25 -7.50 8.31 4.05
CA THR A 25 -7.98 9.58 4.62
C THR A 25 -9.45 9.77 4.24
N PRO A 26 -10.39 9.91 5.19
CA PRO A 26 -11.80 10.08 4.84
C PRO A 26 -12.04 11.37 4.01
N PRO A 27 -12.79 11.31 2.88
CA PRO A 27 -13.36 10.10 2.27
C PRO A 27 -12.30 9.28 1.50
N PRO A 28 -12.33 7.93 1.57
CA PRO A 28 -11.32 7.10 0.93
C PRO A 28 -11.25 7.32 -0.58
N LYS A 29 -10.03 7.44 -1.12
CA LYS A 29 -9.80 7.65 -2.56
C LYS A 29 -9.03 6.47 -3.16
N ASN A 30 -9.44 6.03 -4.34
CA ASN A 30 -8.74 4.98 -5.07
C ASN A 30 -7.67 5.61 -5.98
N LEU A 31 -6.40 5.36 -5.69
CA LEU A 31 -5.25 5.87 -6.46
C LEU A 31 -4.86 4.93 -7.63
N GLY A 32 -5.69 3.92 -7.87
CA GLY A 32 -5.56 2.96 -8.94
C GLY A 32 -4.69 1.76 -8.56
N THR A 33 -4.37 0.96 -9.57
CA THR A 33 -3.57 -0.25 -9.39
C THR A 33 -2.13 -0.01 -9.84
N ARG A 34 -1.16 -0.13 -8.93
CA ARG A 34 0.26 0.18 -9.16
C ARG A 34 1.16 -1.02 -8.91
N CYS A 35 2.34 -1.02 -9.52
CA CYS A 35 3.34 -2.07 -9.29
C CYS A 35 4.41 -1.60 -8.31
N PHE A 36 4.54 -2.35 -7.22
CA PHE A 36 5.52 -2.11 -6.17
C PHE A 36 6.32 -3.39 -5.89
N PRO A 37 7.52 -3.27 -5.31
CA PRO A 37 8.28 -4.45 -4.94
C PRO A 37 7.56 -5.20 -3.80
N SER A 38 7.83 -6.50 -3.64
CA SER A 38 7.11 -7.33 -2.66
C SER A 38 7.49 -7.08 -1.20
N ASN A 39 8.54 -6.30 -0.95
CA ASN A 39 9.11 -6.03 0.37
C ASN A 39 8.70 -4.66 0.92
N LEU A 40 7.53 -4.13 0.54
CA LEU A 40 6.97 -2.91 1.11
C LEU A 40 6.74 -3.06 2.62
N GLN A 41 7.07 -2.03 3.38
CA GLN A 41 6.88 -1.99 4.83
C GLN A 41 5.98 -0.81 5.24
N CYS A 42 5.26 -0.97 6.35
CA CYS A 42 4.52 0.14 6.93
C CYS A 42 5.49 1.26 7.38
N GLY A 43 5.08 2.51 7.20
CA GLY A 43 5.93 3.69 7.45
C GLY A 43 6.88 4.05 6.31
N GLU A 44 6.98 3.23 5.26
CA GLU A 44 7.77 3.56 4.08
C GLU A 44 7.08 4.66 3.24
N SER A 45 7.89 5.52 2.59
CA SER A 45 7.38 6.52 1.65
C SER A 45 7.33 5.98 0.23
N VAL A 46 6.20 6.23 -0.44
CA VAL A 46 5.95 5.86 -1.83
C VAL A 46 5.53 7.09 -2.61
N THR A 47 6.05 7.22 -3.83
CA THR A 47 5.68 8.31 -4.74
C THR A 47 4.68 7.80 -5.77
N ILE A 48 3.49 8.37 -5.78
CA ILE A 48 2.40 8.02 -6.69
C ILE A 48 2.00 9.29 -7.44
N GLU A 49 2.10 9.28 -8.77
CA GLU A 49 1.70 10.42 -9.63
C GLU A 49 2.33 11.77 -9.24
N GLY A 50 3.54 11.76 -8.67
CA GLY A 50 4.26 12.96 -8.25
C GLY A 50 4.02 13.38 -6.81
N GLU A 51 3.09 12.74 -6.10
CA GLU A 51 2.80 13.01 -4.70
C GLU A 51 3.41 11.95 -3.78
N ALA A 52 3.84 12.38 -2.59
CA ALA A 52 4.48 11.52 -1.60
C ALA A 52 3.47 11.05 -0.55
N TYR A 53 3.27 9.74 -0.50
CA TYR A 53 2.42 9.07 0.47
C TYR A 53 3.25 8.20 1.40
N THR A 54 2.73 7.98 2.61
CA THR A 54 3.31 7.04 3.58
C THR A 54 2.40 5.81 3.67
N ILE A 55 2.99 4.63 3.66
CA ILE A 55 2.27 3.37 3.75
C ILE A 55 1.74 3.19 5.17
N SER A 56 0.42 3.08 5.31
CA SER A 56 -0.21 2.76 6.59
C SER A 56 -0.33 1.25 6.79
N ALA A 57 -0.73 0.51 5.75
CA ALA A 57 -0.87 -0.94 5.83
C ALA A 57 -0.64 -1.63 4.48
N VAL A 58 -0.09 -2.86 4.55
CA VAL A 58 0.09 -3.75 3.40
C VAL A 58 -0.76 -4.99 3.62
N THR A 59 -1.80 -5.18 2.82
CA THR A 59 -2.78 -6.26 3.01
C THR A 59 -2.72 -7.27 1.86
N HIS A 60 -2.52 -8.54 2.19
CA HIS A 60 -2.60 -9.67 1.25
C HIS A 60 -3.82 -10.54 1.58
N ARG A 61 -4.77 -10.63 0.65
CA ARG A 61 -5.97 -11.46 0.80
C ARG A 61 -5.77 -12.81 0.11
N TYR A 62 -6.09 -13.87 0.83
CA TYR A 62 -6.09 -15.25 0.33
C TYR A 62 -7.48 -15.86 0.44
N GLN A 63 -7.85 -16.70 -0.51
CA GLN A 63 -9.11 -17.44 -0.55
C GLN A 63 -8.84 -18.94 -0.55
N LEU A 64 -9.60 -19.71 0.22
CA LEU A 64 -9.51 -21.16 0.22
C LEU A 64 -10.26 -21.72 -1.01
N ARG A 65 -9.55 -22.39 -1.92
CA ARG A 65 -10.13 -23.08 -3.08
C ARG A 65 -9.60 -24.49 -3.18
N ARG A 66 -10.51 -25.47 -3.28
CA ARG A 66 -10.17 -26.89 -3.48
C ARG A 66 -9.08 -27.41 -2.51
N GLY A 67 -9.18 -27.03 -1.23
CA GLY A 67 -8.22 -27.44 -0.19
C GLY A 67 -6.89 -26.70 -0.19
N LYS A 68 -6.72 -25.61 -0.96
CA LYS A 68 -5.49 -24.79 -1.00
C LYS A 68 -5.82 -23.31 -0.89
N TYR A 69 -4.97 -22.54 -0.21
CA TYR A 69 -5.08 -21.07 -0.18
C TYR A 69 -4.51 -20.45 -1.45
N GLU A 70 -5.33 -19.71 -2.18
CA GLU A 70 -4.95 -18.99 -3.39
C GLU A 70 -4.93 -17.48 -3.12
N ALA A 71 -3.91 -16.78 -3.64
CA ALA A 71 -3.83 -15.33 -3.50
C ALA A 71 -4.93 -14.65 -4.33
N SER A 72 -5.75 -13.83 -3.68
CA SER A 72 -6.89 -13.16 -4.29
C SER A 72 -6.60 -11.70 -4.62
N GLU A 73 -6.20 -10.90 -3.63
CA GLU A 73 -5.99 -9.46 -3.80
C GLU A 73 -4.83 -8.95 -2.96
N LYS A 74 -4.21 -7.87 -3.43
CA LYS A 74 -3.23 -7.10 -2.68
C LYS A 74 -3.69 -5.66 -2.62
N ILE A 75 -3.76 -5.13 -1.41
CA ILE A 75 -4.21 -3.77 -1.13
C ILE A 75 -3.07 -3.05 -0.42
N LEU A 76 -2.84 -1.81 -0.82
CA LEU A 76 -1.87 -0.91 -0.22
C LEU A 76 -2.61 0.32 0.29
N ASP A 77 -2.72 0.42 1.61
CA ASP A 77 -3.38 1.53 2.27
C ASP A 77 -2.35 2.61 2.55
N VAL A 78 -2.61 3.81 2.04
CA VAL A 78 -1.69 4.93 2.13
C VAL A 78 -2.34 6.14 2.75
N LEU A 79 -1.52 6.97 3.36
CA LEU A 79 -1.89 8.28 3.90
C LEU A 79 -0.99 9.34 3.27
N SER A 80 -1.50 10.56 3.17
CA SER A 80 -0.61 11.69 2.90
C SER A 80 0.45 11.75 4.00
N THR A 81 1.69 12.07 3.62
CA THR A 81 2.82 12.05 4.56
C THR A 81 2.56 12.96 5.77
N GLY A 82 1.94 14.12 5.56
CA GLY A 82 1.54 15.02 6.65
C GLY A 82 0.48 14.43 7.58
N ARG A 83 -0.52 13.71 7.04
CA ARG A 83 -1.57 13.07 7.85
C ARG A 83 -1.02 11.95 8.72
N TYR A 84 -0.10 11.15 8.17
CA TYR A 84 0.57 10.07 8.91
C TYR A 84 1.35 10.61 10.11
N LEU A 85 2.16 11.65 9.90
CA LEU A 85 2.93 12.30 10.97
C LEU A 85 2.02 12.90 12.05
N LEU A 86 0.93 13.56 11.64
CA LEU A 86 -0.05 14.12 12.58
C LEU A 86 -0.68 13.03 13.45
N ASN A 87 -1.05 11.89 12.87
CA ASN A 87 -1.60 10.76 13.64
C ASN A 87 -0.59 10.24 14.67
N MET A 88 0.66 10.03 14.26
CA MET A 88 1.73 9.59 15.17
C MET A 88 1.90 10.56 16.36
N TYR A 89 1.85 11.87 16.09
CA TYR A 89 1.95 12.88 17.15
C TYR A 89 0.76 12.82 18.10
N LEU A 90 -0.46 12.74 17.58
CA LEU A 90 -1.68 12.66 18.39
C LEU A 90 -1.72 11.37 19.24
N GLU A 91 -1.32 10.23 18.69
CA GLU A 91 -1.19 8.97 19.44
C GLU A 91 -0.21 9.09 20.60
N THR A 92 0.92 9.78 20.39
CA THR A 92 1.92 10.03 21.43
C THR A 92 1.35 10.89 22.57
N LEU A 93 0.46 11.83 22.26
CA LEU A 93 -0.20 12.67 23.28
C LEU A 93 -1.27 11.90 24.07
N LEU A 94 -1.98 10.98 23.43
CA LEU A 94 -3.02 10.16 24.07
C LEU A 94 -2.45 9.03 24.94
N ASN A 95 -1.25 8.56 24.64
CA ASN A 95 -0.54 7.54 25.43
C ASN A 95 0.12 8.10 26.70
N LYS A 96 -0.27 9.31 27.14
CA LYS A 96 0.10 9.93 28.42
C LYS A 96 -1.09 9.92 29.35
#